data_AF-A0A4Q3AD68-F1
#
_entry.id   AF-A0A4Q3AD68-F1
#
_cell.length_a   1.000
_cell.length_b   1.000
_cell.length_c   1.000
_cell.angle_alpha   90.00
_cell.angle_beta   90.00
_cell.angle_gamma   90.00
#
_symmetry.space_group_name_H-M   'P 1'
#
loop_
_entity.id
_entity.type
_entity.pdbx_description
1 polymer ?
#
loop_
_entity_poly.entity_id
_entity_poly.type
_entity_poly.pdbx_seq_one_letter_code
_entity_poly.pdbx_strand_id
1 'polypeptide(L)'
;SKGSLVHDNTTGIVFYRNVWAHNVERHPLVKGGAQVLMVNNLIYNPKHRAVHYNLMALEWGDHPYVTGQITAIGNVMRGGNDTDKGLPFLMIGGDGDLDFYGRDNRAVDLHGNKLPMFGRYGETRAKIVEKQAPLMSTAGMTVLPAGQVETSVLATAGARPWDRDEDDIRVLYFVAEGRGFVINDEKEVSAYPSYGAVFAPFNEADWNLDTMEPKSGRYPGQKGPIQEHLSPRDADMRQGAK
;
A
#
# COMPACT_ATOMS: atom_id res chain seq x y z
N SER A 1 9.15 7.15 -11.41
CA SER A 1 7.91 6.87 -10.67
C SER A 1 7.83 5.40 -10.24
N LYS A 2 8.25 5.07 -9.01
CA LYS A 2 8.21 3.73 -8.39
C LYS A 2 7.72 3.89 -6.96
N GLY A 3 6.92 2.96 -6.45
CA GLY A 3 6.49 2.96 -5.05
C GLY A 3 7.58 2.45 -4.11
N SER A 4 7.24 1.47 -3.28
CA SER A 4 8.09 0.94 -2.21
C SER A 4 8.95 -0.25 -2.65
N LEU A 5 10.25 -0.23 -2.33
CA LEU A 5 11.16 -1.37 -2.45
C LEU A 5 11.50 -1.92 -1.07
N VAL A 6 11.20 -3.20 -0.84
CA VAL A 6 11.63 -3.96 0.34
C VAL A 6 12.77 -4.87 -0.07
N HIS A 7 13.97 -4.57 0.42
CA HIS A 7 15.19 -5.28 0.03
C HIS A 7 15.28 -6.67 0.66
N ASP A 8 16.26 -7.42 0.16
CA ASP A 8 16.58 -8.79 0.55
C ASP A 8 16.68 -8.97 2.06
N ASN A 9 16.04 -10.03 2.57
CA ASN A 9 16.06 -10.45 3.98
C ASN A 9 15.52 -9.41 4.98
N THR A 10 14.87 -8.33 4.51
CA THR A 10 14.18 -7.37 5.38
C THR A 10 12.87 -7.98 5.89
N THR A 11 12.75 -8.14 7.20
CA THR A 11 11.60 -8.80 7.85
C THR A 11 10.76 -7.82 8.68
N GLY A 12 9.52 -8.20 9.01
CA GLY A 12 8.65 -7.42 9.88
C GLY A 12 8.09 -6.13 9.25
N ILE A 13 8.02 -6.05 7.91
CA ILE A 13 7.51 -4.86 7.23
C ILE A 13 5.98 -4.91 7.13
N VAL A 14 5.33 -3.81 7.55
CA VAL A 14 3.87 -3.66 7.49
C VAL A 14 3.52 -2.48 6.57
N PHE A 15 2.70 -2.75 5.56
CA PHE A 15 1.94 -1.75 4.82
C PHE A 15 0.48 -1.83 5.26
N TYR A 16 0.04 -0.86 6.06
CA TYR A 16 -1.33 -0.76 6.54
C TYR A 16 -1.98 0.53 6.04
N ARG A 17 -3.13 0.42 5.34
CA ARG A 17 -3.96 1.57 4.90
C ARG A 17 -3.23 2.62 4.06
N ASN A 18 -2.30 2.19 3.21
CA ASN A 18 -1.57 3.08 2.30
C ASN A 18 -2.35 3.34 1.00
N VAL A 19 -2.03 4.46 0.36
CA VAL A 19 -2.41 4.76 -1.03
C VAL A 19 -1.13 4.84 -1.85
N TRP A 20 -1.03 4.05 -2.91
CA TRP A 20 -0.08 4.25 -3.98
C TRP A 20 -0.85 4.62 -5.24
N ALA A 21 -0.52 5.77 -5.84
CA ALA A 21 -1.21 6.29 -7.01
C ALA A 21 -0.20 6.64 -8.10
N HIS A 22 -0.50 6.24 -9.35
CA HIS A 22 0.25 6.66 -10.54
C HIS A 22 1.74 6.30 -10.51
N ASN A 23 2.10 5.16 -9.90
CA ASN A 23 3.46 4.63 -10.00
C ASN A 23 3.57 3.59 -11.12
N VAL A 24 4.76 3.52 -11.73
CA VAL A 24 5.00 2.56 -12.82
C VAL A 24 4.98 1.13 -12.29
N GLU A 25 5.59 0.93 -11.12
CA GLU A 25 5.77 -0.35 -10.45
C GLU A 25 6.10 -0.18 -8.96
N ARG A 26 6.27 -1.31 -8.25
CA ARG A 26 6.70 -1.42 -6.84
C ARG A 26 5.63 -1.02 -5.82
N HIS A 27 4.53 -1.77 -5.77
CA HIS A 27 3.42 -1.50 -4.85
C HIS A 27 3.15 -2.62 -3.81
N PRO A 28 4.15 -3.17 -3.09
CA PRO A 28 5.61 -2.97 -3.16
C PRO A 28 6.31 -3.94 -4.15
N LEU A 29 7.62 -3.71 -4.37
CA LEU A 29 8.56 -4.76 -4.77
C LEU A 29 9.12 -5.40 -3.50
N VAL A 30 8.88 -6.70 -3.31
CA VAL A 30 9.44 -7.50 -2.21
C VAL A 30 10.55 -8.37 -2.76
N LYS A 31 11.75 -8.31 -2.17
CA LYS A 31 12.84 -9.17 -2.61
C LYS A 31 13.03 -10.45 -1.78
N GLY A 32 14.00 -11.28 -2.18
CA GLY A 32 14.27 -12.59 -1.60
C GLY A 32 14.39 -12.56 -0.08
N GLY A 33 13.80 -13.53 0.60
CA GLY A 33 13.82 -13.64 2.06
C GLY A 33 13.09 -12.53 2.84
N ALA A 34 12.57 -11.49 2.15
CA ALA A 34 11.85 -10.42 2.82
C ALA A 34 10.44 -10.86 3.26
N GLN A 35 9.94 -10.26 4.35
CA GLN A 35 8.64 -10.59 4.93
C GLN A 35 7.77 -9.34 5.04
N VAL A 36 6.63 -9.37 4.37
CA VAL A 36 5.72 -8.21 4.25
C VAL A 36 4.29 -8.60 4.61
N LEU A 37 3.65 -7.77 5.42
CA LEU A 37 2.22 -7.77 5.67
C LEU A 37 1.57 -6.55 4.98
N MET A 38 0.64 -6.79 4.07
CA MET A 38 -0.14 -5.78 3.37
C MET A 38 -1.60 -5.87 3.80
N VAL A 39 -2.11 -4.87 4.50
CA VAL A 39 -3.50 -4.83 4.97
C VAL A 39 -4.19 -3.55 4.52
N ASN A 40 -5.30 -3.71 3.80
CA ASN A 40 -6.18 -2.62 3.36
C ASN A 40 -5.49 -1.45 2.64
N ASN A 41 -4.52 -1.74 1.76
CA ASN A 41 -3.91 -0.73 0.92
C ASN A 41 -4.68 -0.55 -0.40
N LEU A 42 -4.61 0.64 -0.96
CA LEU A 42 -5.11 0.97 -2.30
C LEU A 42 -3.94 1.20 -3.26
N ILE A 43 -3.96 0.48 -4.37
CA ILE A 43 -3.04 0.63 -5.50
C ILE A 43 -3.88 1.14 -6.67
N TYR A 44 -3.64 2.38 -7.10
CA TYR A 44 -4.38 3.01 -8.17
C TYR A 44 -3.50 3.38 -9.36
N ASN A 45 -3.98 3.06 -10.56
CA ASN A 45 -3.29 3.29 -11.83
C ASN A 45 -1.82 2.80 -11.85
N PRO A 46 -1.53 1.56 -11.41
CA PRO A 46 -0.20 0.97 -11.63
C PRO A 46 0.02 0.76 -13.12
N LYS A 47 1.21 1.08 -13.66
CA LYS A 47 1.46 0.95 -15.11
C LYS A 47 1.80 -0.48 -15.52
N HIS A 48 3.01 -0.93 -15.17
CA HIS A 48 3.57 -2.19 -15.66
C HIS A 48 3.49 -3.31 -14.62
N ARG A 49 3.50 -2.98 -13.32
CA ARG A 49 3.44 -3.93 -12.20
C ARG A 49 2.76 -3.30 -10.99
N ALA A 50 1.95 -4.09 -10.29
CA ALA A 50 1.40 -3.70 -8.98
C ALA A 50 2.31 -4.24 -7.86
N VAL A 51 1.86 -5.28 -7.14
CA VAL A 51 2.70 -6.03 -6.21
C VAL A 51 3.63 -6.91 -7.03
N HIS A 52 4.90 -6.97 -6.67
CA HIS A 52 5.79 -7.94 -7.28
C HIS A 52 6.85 -8.46 -6.34
N TYR A 53 7.28 -9.69 -6.60
CA TYR A 53 8.34 -10.37 -5.88
C TYR A 53 9.50 -10.69 -6.81
N ASN A 54 10.74 -10.62 -6.29
CA ASN A 54 11.93 -11.05 -7.01
C ASN A 54 13.05 -11.51 -6.07
N LEU A 55 13.52 -12.74 -6.24
CA LEU A 55 14.86 -13.15 -5.78
C LEU A 55 15.71 -13.40 -7.02
N MET A 56 16.60 -12.48 -7.36
CA MET A 56 17.39 -12.55 -8.60
C MET A 56 18.67 -13.35 -8.38
N ALA A 57 18.86 -14.47 -9.09
CA ALA A 57 20.06 -15.31 -8.93
C ALA A 57 21.38 -14.54 -9.07
N LEU A 58 21.44 -13.60 -10.03
CA LEU A 58 22.62 -12.77 -10.29
C LEU A 58 22.98 -11.85 -9.11
N GLU A 59 22.00 -11.47 -8.29
CA GLU A 59 22.23 -10.67 -7.08
C GLU A 59 22.57 -11.56 -5.86
N TRP A 60 22.18 -12.84 -5.91
CA TRP A 60 22.30 -13.80 -4.81
C TRP A 60 23.62 -14.58 -4.80
N GLY A 61 24.27 -14.74 -5.96
CA GLY A 61 25.50 -15.52 -6.09
C GLY A 61 25.33 -16.96 -5.61
N ASP A 62 26.29 -17.44 -4.80
CA ASP A 62 26.30 -18.82 -4.28
C ASP A 62 25.50 -18.99 -2.97
N HIS A 63 24.82 -17.94 -2.50
CA HIS A 63 24.02 -18.05 -1.29
C HIS A 63 22.80 -18.96 -1.52
N PRO A 64 22.39 -19.76 -0.52
CA PRO A 64 21.11 -20.45 -0.58
C PRO A 64 19.96 -19.46 -0.74
N TYR A 65 18.99 -19.80 -1.59
CA TYR A 65 17.80 -18.98 -1.77
C TYR A 65 16.98 -18.99 -0.49
N VAL A 66 16.50 -17.81 -0.09
CA VAL A 66 15.62 -17.63 1.05
C VAL A 66 14.23 -17.28 0.53
N THR A 67 13.25 -18.11 0.86
CA THR A 67 11.85 -17.88 0.47
C THR A 67 11.34 -16.59 1.08
N GLY A 68 10.89 -15.65 0.25
CA GLY A 68 10.19 -14.46 0.70
C GLY A 68 8.76 -14.77 1.13
N GLN A 69 8.14 -13.84 1.86
CA GLN A 69 6.82 -13.99 2.43
C GLN A 69 5.97 -12.74 2.19
N ILE A 70 4.76 -12.92 1.66
CA ILE A 70 3.77 -11.86 1.56
C ILE A 70 2.44 -12.35 2.16
N THR A 71 1.95 -11.64 3.16
CA THR A 71 0.56 -11.74 3.63
C THR A 71 -0.20 -10.54 3.10
N ALA A 72 -1.19 -10.73 2.23
CA ALA A 72 -2.01 -9.67 1.65
C ALA A 72 -3.49 -9.87 2.04
N ILE A 73 -4.06 -8.94 2.80
CA ILE A 73 -5.43 -9.02 3.29
C ILE A 73 -6.20 -7.73 2.97
N GLY A 74 -7.31 -7.88 2.25
CA GLY A 74 -8.25 -6.79 2.00
C GLY A 74 -7.68 -5.64 1.16
N ASN A 75 -6.63 -5.87 0.36
CA ASN A 75 -6.04 -4.81 -0.48
C ASN A 75 -6.86 -4.63 -1.77
N VAL A 76 -6.83 -3.42 -2.33
CA VAL A 76 -7.51 -3.08 -3.58
C VAL A 76 -6.47 -2.61 -4.58
N MET A 77 -6.41 -3.28 -5.73
CA MET A 77 -5.78 -2.77 -6.94
C MET A 77 -6.88 -2.37 -7.90
N ARG A 78 -6.88 -1.09 -8.30
CA ARG A 78 -7.76 -0.55 -9.33
C ARG A 78 -6.94 0.04 -10.46
N GLY A 79 -7.13 -0.48 -11.66
CA GLY A 79 -6.50 0.03 -12.86
C GLY A 79 -6.90 1.48 -13.14
N GLY A 80 -6.01 2.20 -13.82
CA GLY A 80 -6.25 3.55 -14.31
C GLY A 80 -5.87 3.68 -15.78
N ASN A 81 -5.72 4.92 -16.24
CA ASN A 81 -5.47 5.22 -17.66
C ASN A 81 -4.15 4.65 -18.20
N ASP A 82 -3.17 4.39 -17.34
CA ASP A 82 -1.86 3.86 -17.73
C ASP A 82 -1.70 2.36 -17.45
N THR A 83 -2.69 1.74 -16.81
CA THR A 83 -2.58 0.34 -16.43
C THR A 83 -2.57 -0.58 -17.65
N ASP A 84 -1.50 -1.37 -17.77
CA ASP A 84 -1.39 -2.37 -18.82
C ASP A 84 -2.60 -3.34 -18.76
N LYS A 85 -3.13 -3.68 -19.94
CA LYS A 85 -4.29 -4.60 -20.04
C LYS A 85 -3.97 -5.94 -19.39
N GLY A 86 -4.88 -6.41 -18.54
CA GLY A 86 -4.74 -7.72 -17.88
C GLY A 86 -3.67 -7.76 -16.79
N LEU A 87 -3.19 -6.62 -16.30
CA LEU A 87 -2.16 -6.56 -15.27
C LEU A 87 -2.57 -7.34 -14.01
N PRO A 88 -1.79 -8.34 -13.56
CA PRO A 88 -2.10 -9.07 -12.34
C PRO A 88 -1.86 -8.25 -11.06
N PHE A 89 -2.57 -8.60 -9.98
CA PHE A 89 -2.34 -8.05 -8.64
C PHE A 89 -0.91 -8.27 -8.15
N LEU A 90 -0.44 -9.52 -8.21
CA LEU A 90 0.90 -9.91 -7.82
C LEU A 90 1.61 -10.60 -8.98
N MET A 91 2.83 -10.15 -9.27
CA MET A 91 3.69 -10.80 -10.26
C MET A 91 4.98 -11.34 -9.64
N ILE A 92 5.36 -12.56 -10.01
CA ILE A 92 6.62 -13.17 -9.60
C ILE A 92 7.68 -13.06 -10.70
N GLY A 93 8.91 -12.78 -10.29
CA GLY A 93 10.12 -12.88 -11.11
C GLY A 93 11.25 -13.51 -10.30
N GLY A 94 12.45 -13.57 -10.90
CA GLY A 94 13.62 -14.18 -10.24
C GLY A 94 13.51 -15.68 -10.13
N ASP A 95 14.34 -16.29 -9.29
CA ASP A 95 14.59 -17.73 -9.24
C ASP A 95 14.18 -18.38 -7.92
N GLY A 96 13.95 -17.58 -6.88
CA GLY A 96 13.49 -18.03 -5.57
C GLY A 96 11.97 -18.08 -5.45
N ASP A 97 11.48 -18.97 -4.59
CA ASP A 97 10.04 -19.10 -4.34
C ASP A 97 9.50 -17.98 -3.43
N LEU A 98 8.19 -17.78 -3.49
CA LEU A 98 7.43 -16.88 -2.63
C LEU A 98 6.36 -17.67 -1.89
N ASP A 99 6.36 -17.57 -0.56
CA ASP A 99 5.21 -17.96 0.26
C ASP A 99 4.19 -16.81 0.28
N PHE A 100 2.96 -17.08 -0.16
CA PHE A 100 1.91 -16.06 -0.26
C PHE A 100 0.66 -16.47 0.50
N TYR A 101 0.13 -15.58 1.33
CA TYR A 101 -1.22 -15.69 1.87
C TYR A 101 -2.07 -14.53 1.33
N GLY A 102 -3.21 -14.84 0.71
CA GLY A 102 -4.15 -13.86 0.20
C GLY A 102 -5.55 -14.04 0.78
N ARG A 103 -6.18 -12.96 1.28
CA ARG A 103 -7.59 -12.98 1.68
C ARG A 103 -8.29 -11.67 1.31
N ASP A 104 -9.45 -11.75 0.67
CA ASP A 104 -10.28 -10.59 0.31
C ASP A 104 -9.54 -9.49 -0.50
N ASN A 105 -8.47 -9.82 -1.22
CA ASN A 105 -7.85 -8.83 -2.12
C ASN A 105 -8.71 -8.68 -3.39
N ARG A 106 -8.83 -7.45 -3.90
CA ARG A 106 -9.55 -7.12 -5.13
C ARG A 106 -8.58 -6.57 -6.16
N ALA A 107 -8.71 -7.03 -7.39
CA ALA A 107 -7.97 -6.52 -8.54
C ALA A 107 -8.95 -6.31 -9.69
N VAL A 108 -9.10 -5.06 -10.12
CA VAL A 108 -10.00 -4.69 -11.21
C VAL A 108 -9.34 -3.67 -12.14
N ASP A 109 -9.72 -3.66 -13.40
CA ASP A 109 -9.26 -2.66 -14.37
C ASP A 109 -9.97 -1.30 -14.18
N LEU A 110 -9.66 -0.34 -15.05
CA LEU A 110 -10.28 0.99 -15.05
C LEU A 110 -11.81 0.94 -15.17
N HIS A 111 -12.37 -0.13 -15.74
CA HIS A 111 -13.80 -0.31 -15.96
C HIS A 111 -14.46 -1.20 -14.90
N GLY A 112 -13.71 -1.64 -13.88
CA GLY A 112 -14.20 -2.53 -12.83
C GLY A 112 -14.24 -4.02 -13.23
N ASN A 113 -13.71 -4.40 -14.39
CA ASN A 113 -13.60 -5.81 -14.76
C ASN A 113 -12.51 -6.48 -13.93
N LYS A 114 -12.74 -7.74 -13.54
CA LYS A 114 -11.79 -8.51 -12.74
C LYS A 114 -10.46 -8.70 -13.48
N LEU A 115 -9.35 -8.42 -12.79
CA LEU A 115 -7.99 -8.70 -13.22
C LEU A 115 -7.47 -10.02 -12.63
N PRO A 116 -6.42 -10.63 -13.21
CA PRO A 116 -5.75 -11.79 -12.62
C PRO A 116 -5.16 -11.46 -11.25
N MET A 117 -5.13 -12.45 -10.35
CA MET A 117 -4.44 -12.28 -9.06
C MET A 117 -2.95 -12.52 -9.15
N PHE A 118 -2.53 -13.42 -10.05
CA PHE A 118 -1.14 -13.83 -10.20
C PHE A 118 -0.70 -13.76 -11.65
N GLY A 119 0.56 -13.38 -11.85
CA GLY A 119 1.27 -13.56 -13.11
C GLY A 119 2.77 -13.55 -12.89
N ARG A 120 3.53 -13.40 -13.97
CA ARG A 120 4.99 -13.43 -13.93
C ARG A 120 5.63 -12.47 -14.91
N TYR A 121 6.84 -12.04 -14.60
CA TYR A 121 7.67 -11.17 -15.45
C TYR A 121 9.10 -11.73 -15.62
N GLY A 122 9.22 -13.04 -15.45
CA GLY A 122 10.39 -13.86 -15.75
C GLY A 122 9.96 -15.32 -15.89
N GLU A 123 10.62 -16.05 -16.79
CA GLU A 123 10.37 -17.46 -17.04
C GLU A 123 11.43 -18.33 -16.37
N THR A 124 11.23 -18.59 -15.09
CA THR A 124 12.16 -19.33 -14.22
C THR A 124 11.44 -20.44 -13.45
N ARG A 125 12.19 -21.12 -12.58
CA ARG A 125 11.67 -22.12 -11.64
C ARG A 125 10.87 -21.56 -10.46
N ALA A 126 10.89 -20.25 -10.25
CA ALA A 126 10.26 -19.62 -9.08
C ALA A 126 8.75 -19.87 -9.05
N LYS A 127 8.24 -20.23 -7.87
CA LYS A 127 6.83 -20.51 -7.63
C LYS A 127 6.24 -19.56 -6.60
N ILE A 128 4.95 -19.26 -6.79
CA ILE A 128 4.10 -18.72 -5.74
C ILE A 128 3.50 -19.94 -5.02
N VAL A 129 3.81 -20.09 -3.73
CA VAL A 129 3.30 -21.15 -2.86
C VAL A 129 2.24 -20.54 -1.96
N GLU A 130 0.97 -20.76 -2.34
CA GLU A 130 -0.17 -20.25 -1.58
C GLU A 130 -0.28 -20.97 -0.22
N LYS A 131 -0.49 -20.20 0.84
CA LYS A 131 -0.64 -20.66 2.22
C LYS A 131 -2.07 -20.53 2.68
N GLN A 132 -2.45 -21.37 3.64
CA GLN A 132 -3.81 -21.41 4.19
C GLN A 132 -4.01 -20.45 5.38
N ALA A 133 -2.93 -19.93 5.96
CA ALA A 133 -2.97 -19.00 7.09
C ALA A 133 -1.99 -17.84 6.88
N PRO A 134 -2.25 -16.66 7.50
CA PRO A 134 -1.32 -15.53 7.47
C PRO A 134 0.08 -15.92 7.94
N LEU A 135 1.11 -15.43 7.25
CA LEU A 135 2.52 -15.63 7.62
C LEU A 135 2.97 -14.62 8.70
N MET A 136 2.23 -13.53 8.85
CA MET A 136 2.42 -12.51 9.88
C MET A 136 1.08 -12.19 10.56
N SER A 137 1.13 -11.91 11.86
CA SER A 137 -0.07 -11.59 12.66
C SER A 137 -0.68 -10.25 12.27
N THR A 138 -2.00 -10.17 12.26
CA THR A 138 -2.76 -8.91 12.16
C THR A 138 -3.34 -8.45 13.50
N ALA A 139 -2.83 -8.98 14.61
CA ALA A 139 -3.27 -8.59 15.94
C ALA A 139 -3.13 -7.07 16.15
N GLY A 140 -4.13 -6.44 16.75
CA GLY A 140 -4.17 -5.00 16.96
C GLY A 140 -4.55 -4.17 15.73
N MET A 141 -4.75 -4.78 14.55
CA MET A 141 -5.16 -4.06 13.33
C MET A 141 -6.67 -4.17 13.09
N THR A 142 -7.30 -3.06 12.71
CA THR A 142 -8.67 -3.10 12.16
C THR A 142 -8.62 -3.45 10.67
N VAL A 143 -8.98 -4.69 10.33
CA VAL A 143 -9.07 -5.16 8.94
C VAL A 143 -10.46 -4.89 8.39
N LEU A 144 -10.54 -4.03 7.38
CA LEU A 144 -11.77 -3.71 6.64
C LEU A 144 -12.03 -4.74 5.54
N PRO A 145 -13.31 -4.99 5.19
CA PRO A 145 -13.66 -5.58 3.91
C PRO A 145 -13.10 -4.74 2.75
N ALA A 146 -12.53 -5.36 1.72
CA ALA A 146 -11.88 -4.63 0.62
C ALA A 146 -12.80 -3.66 -0.11
N GLY A 147 -14.12 -3.89 -0.11
CA GLY A 147 -15.10 -2.96 -0.69
C GLY A 147 -15.22 -1.62 0.03
N GLN A 148 -14.71 -1.49 1.25
CA GLN A 148 -14.73 -0.24 2.03
C GLN A 148 -13.36 0.47 2.03
N VAL A 149 -12.32 -0.20 1.55
CA VAL A 149 -10.94 0.27 1.72
C VAL A 149 -10.70 1.58 1.02
N GLU A 150 -11.11 1.69 -0.25
CA GLU A 150 -10.89 2.91 -1.02
C GLU A 150 -11.48 4.15 -0.33
N THR A 151 -12.75 4.12 0.08
CA THR A 151 -13.38 5.23 0.81
C THR A 151 -12.63 5.57 2.10
N SER A 152 -12.22 4.56 2.88
CA SER A 152 -11.54 4.77 4.14
C SER A 152 -10.14 5.39 3.96
N VAL A 153 -9.34 4.87 3.02
CA VAL A 153 -7.96 5.36 2.83
C VAL A 153 -7.93 6.72 2.13
N LEU A 154 -8.86 7.02 1.22
CA LEU A 154 -8.94 8.37 0.63
C LEU A 154 -9.28 9.44 1.67
N ALA A 155 -10.00 9.08 2.72
CA ALA A 155 -10.28 9.97 3.83
C ALA A 155 -9.09 10.16 4.79
N THR A 156 -8.25 9.13 4.97
CA THR A 156 -7.32 9.05 6.11
C THR A 156 -5.84 9.01 5.74
N ALA A 157 -5.49 8.68 4.49
CA ALA A 157 -4.10 8.63 4.04
C ALA A 157 -3.48 10.04 3.91
N GLY A 158 -2.17 10.08 4.08
CA GLY A 158 -1.35 11.29 4.08
C GLY A 158 -0.80 11.63 5.47
N ALA A 159 0.18 12.53 5.54
CA ALA A 159 0.78 12.94 6.80
C ALA A 159 -0.19 13.79 7.65
N ARG A 160 -1.05 14.58 6.99
CA ARG A 160 -2.00 15.51 7.62
C ARG A 160 -3.37 15.40 6.96
N PRO A 161 -4.10 14.27 7.09
CA PRO A 161 -5.39 14.08 6.43
C PRO A 161 -6.46 15.11 6.84
N TRP A 162 -6.25 15.83 7.94
CA TRP A 162 -7.10 16.93 8.41
C TRP A 162 -6.70 18.34 7.89
N ASP A 163 -5.56 18.47 7.20
CA ASP A 163 -5.03 19.74 6.68
C ASP A 163 -4.21 19.46 5.41
N ARG A 164 -4.91 18.98 4.37
CA ARG A 164 -4.33 18.61 3.08
C ARG A 164 -3.99 19.85 2.26
N ASP A 165 -2.86 19.82 1.56
CA ASP A 165 -2.54 20.82 0.56
C ASP A 165 -3.17 20.51 -0.80
N GLU A 166 -2.92 21.38 -1.79
CA GLU A 166 -3.46 21.25 -3.14
C GLU A 166 -2.96 19.98 -3.86
N ASP A 167 -1.76 19.51 -3.54
CA ASP A 167 -1.17 18.32 -4.15
C ASP A 167 -1.74 17.02 -3.58
N ASP A 168 -1.90 16.95 -2.26
CA ASP A 168 -2.62 15.88 -1.57
C ASP A 168 -4.03 15.75 -2.13
N ILE A 169 -4.75 16.88 -2.22
CA ILE A 169 -6.12 16.93 -2.76
C ILE A 169 -6.11 16.45 -4.22
N ARG A 170 -5.22 16.96 -5.05
CA ARG A 170 -5.14 16.58 -6.47
C ARG A 170 -4.97 15.08 -6.65
N VAL A 171 -4.02 14.45 -5.94
CA VAL A 171 -3.77 13.00 -6.06
C VAL A 171 -4.99 12.20 -5.61
N LEU A 172 -5.58 12.53 -4.45
CA LEU A 172 -6.71 11.78 -3.91
C LEU A 172 -8.00 11.97 -4.73
N TYR A 173 -8.21 13.14 -5.32
CA TYR A 173 -9.33 13.37 -6.24
C TYR A 173 -9.13 12.63 -7.56
N PHE A 174 -7.92 12.59 -8.10
CA PHE A 174 -7.63 11.80 -9.30
C PHE A 174 -7.88 10.32 -9.07
N VAL A 175 -7.55 9.83 -7.88
CA VAL A 175 -7.97 8.49 -7.46
C VAL A 175 -9.50 8.44 -7.41
N ALA A 176 -10.19 9.23 -6.58
CA ALA A 176 -11.64 9.15 -6.44
C ALA A 176 -12.42 9.18 -7.78
N GLU A 177 -11.99 10.00 -8.72
CA GLU A 177 -12.65 10.21 -10.02
C GLU A 177 -12.19 9.26 -11.13
N GLY A 178 -11.19 8.41 -10.88
CA GLY A 178 -10.66 7.50 -11.91
C GLY A 178 -9.91 8.23 -13.02
N ARG A 179 -9.21 9.34 -12.70
CA ARG A 179 -8.42 10.15 -13.65
C ARG A 179 -6.93 10.14 -13.30
N GLY A 180 -6.15 11.01 -13.95
CA GLY A 180 -4.70 11.16 -13.72
C GLY A 180 -3.85 10.18 -14.53
N PHE A 181 -2.55 10.46 -14.55
CA PHE A 181 -1.55 9.71 -15.32
C PHE A 181 -0.22 9.56 -14.57
N VAL A 182 0.59 8.59 -14.98
CA VAL A 182 2.00 8.51 -14.58
C VAL A 182 2.77 9.66 -15.23
N ILE A 183 3.29 10.58 -14.42
CA ILE A 183 4.14 11.70 -14.87
C ILE A 183 5.60 11.28 -15.02
N ASN A 184 6.33 11.97 -15.91
CA ASN A 184 7.77 11.77 -16.10
C ASN A 184 8.60 12.82 -15.33
N ASP A 185 8.05 14.01 -15.12
CA ASP A 185 8.67 15.12 -14.40
C ASP A 185 7.64 15.79 -13.47
N GLU A 186 8.05 16.21 -12.27
CA GLU A 186 7.18 16.89 -11.31
C GLU A 186 6.59 18.20 -11.85
N LYS A 187 7.26 18.85 -12.80
CA LYS A 187 6.81 20.09 -13.45
C LYS A 187 5.61 19.90 -14.38
N GLU A 188 5.25 18.66 -14.71
CA GLU A 188 4.00 18.36 -15.42
C GLU A 188 2.77 18.64 -14.54
N VAL A 189 2.97 18.79 -13.22
CA VAL A 189 1.96 19.14 -12.23
C VAL A 189 2.39 20.39 -11.46
N SER A 190 2.67 20.27 -10.17
CA SER A 190 2.94 21.41 -9.27
C SER A 190 4.43 21.69 -9.04
N ALA A 191 5.31 20.94 -9.69
CA ALA A 191 6.74 20.87 -9.39
C ALA A 191 7.04 20.42 -7.94
N TYR A 192 8.31 20.48 -7.53
CA TYR A 192 8.65 20.25 -6.12
C TYR A 192 8.10 21.40 -5.27
N PRO A 193 7.41 21.08 -4.15
CA PRO A 193 6.90 22.13 -3.29
C PRO A 193 8.04 22.94 -2.67
N SER A 194 7.85 24.25 -2.60
CA SER A 194 8.78 25.19 -1.97
C SER A 194 8.14 25.78 -0.71
N TYR A 195 8.32 25.10 0.42
CA TYR A 195 7.87 25.59 1.73
C TYR A 195 9.01 26.19 2.53
N GLY A 196 8.72 27.22 3.32
CA GLY A 196 9.62 27.65 4.38
C GLY A 196 9.72 26.59 5.47
N ALA A 197 10.91 26.38 6.03
CA ALA A 197 11.10 25.43 7.11
C ALA A 197 10.28 25.86 8.35
N VAL A 198 9.58 24.90 8.94
CA VAL A 198 8.86 25.06 10.22
C VAL A 198 9.39 24.05 11.21
N PHE A 199 9.39 24.41 12.49
CA PHE A 199 9.94 23.59 13.57
C PHE A 199 8.91 23.46 14.69
N ALA A 200 8.78 22.25 15.23
CA ALA A 200 8.02 21.99 16.44
C ALA A 200 8.86 21.08 17.35
N PRO A 201 9.01 21.39 18.65
CA PRO A 201 9.71 20.50 19.57
C PRO A 201 8.89 19.23 19.77
N PHE A 202 9.56 18.08 19.81
CA PHE A 202 8.95 16.84 20.27
C PHE A 202 8.97 16.82 21.81
N ASN A 203 7.79 16.78 22.42
CA ASN A 203 7.64 16.67 23.87
C ASN A 203 7.09 15.27 24.21
N GLU A 204 7.96 14.36 24.63
CA GLU A 204 7.61 12.96 24.96
C GLU A 204 6.41 12.85 25.91
N ALA A 205 6.22 13.81 26.82
CA ALA A 205 5.12 13.80 27.77
C ALA A 205 3.74 13.83 27.08
N ASP A 206 3.65 14.38 25.88
CA ASP A 206 2.41 14.54 25.12
C ASP A 206 2.04 13.30 24.28
N TRP A 207 2.92 12.29 24.21
CA TRP A 207 2.77 11.15 23.30
C TRP A 207 2.73 9.81 24.06
N ASN A 208 1.95 8.87 23.53
CA ASN A 208 2.15 7.45 23.81
C ASN A 208 3.31 6.97 22.94
N LEU A 209 4.44 6.60 23.55
CA LEU A 209 5.66 6.23 22.82
C LEU A 209 5.58 4.85 22.16
N ASP A 210 4.64 3.99 22.58
CA ASP A 210 4.44 2.67 21.97
C ASP A 210 3.68 2.78 20.64
N THR A 211 2.71 3.71 20.57
CA THR A 211 1.85 3.89 19.39
C THR A 211 2.21 5.11 18.56
N MET A 212 3.05 6.00 19.11
CA MET A 212 3.33 7.34 18.56
C MET A 212 2.05 8.15 18.29
N GLU A 213 1.03 7.97 19.14
CA GLU A 213 -0.20 8.76 19.12
C GLU A 213 -0.19 9.84 20.22
N PRO A 214 -0.74 11.04 19.98
CA PRO A 214 -0.83 12.07 21.00
C PRO A 214 -1.82 11.66 22.08
N LYS A 215 -1.44 11.80 23.36
CA LYS A 215 -2.32 11.50 24.51
C LYS A 215 -3.60 12.34 24.53
N SER A 216 -3.56 13.51 23.89
CA SER A 216 -4.72 14.39 23.72
C SER A 216 -5.76 13.86 22.72
N GLY A 217 -5.40 12.86 21.92
CA GLY A 217 -6.17 12.40 20.77
C GLY A 217 -6.22 13.39 19.59
N ARG A 218 -5.45 14.48 19.65
CA ARG A 218 -5.34 15.48 18.58
C ARG A 218 -3.90 15.60 18.09
N TYR A 219 -3.70 15.44 16.79
CA TYR A 219 -2.39 15.56 16.18
C TYR A 219 -1.93 17.02 16.02
N PRO A 220 -0.62 17.29 15.96
CA PRO A 220 -0.09 18.62 15.71
C PRO A 220 -0.73 19.30 14.48
N GLY A 221 -1.23 20.51 14.68
CA GLY A 221 -1.90 21.28 13.62
C GLY A 221 -3.30 20.78 13.22
N GLN A 222 -3.90 19.86 13.98
CA GLN A 222 -5.26 19.39 13.75
C GLN A 222 -6.30 20.42 14.17
N LYS A 223 -6.98 21.03 13.19
CA LYS A 223 -8.02 22.06 13.41
C LYS A 223 -9.44 21.50 13.51
N GLY A 224 -9.66 20.24 13.11
CA GLY A 224 -10.97 19.60 13.09
C GLY A 224 -10.88 18.06 13.09
N PRO A 225 -12.01 17.34 13.14
CA PRO A 225 -12.01 15.89 13.07
C PRO A 225 -11.43 15.41 11.73
N ILE A 226 -10.69 14.29 11.74
CA ILE A 226 -10.38 13.57 10.52
C ILE A 226 -11.71 13.08 9.95
N GLN A 227 -12.07 13.50 8.75
CA GLN A 227 -13.31 13.09 8.10
C GLN A 227 -13.17 11.67 7.55
N GLU A 228 -13.04 10.67 8.43
CA GLU A 228 -13.23 9.26 8.04
C GLU A 228 -14.74 9.04 7.84
N HIS A 229 -15.19 9.00 6.57
CA HIS A 229 -16.55 8.57 6.26
C HIS A 229 -16.64 7.05 6.47
N LEU A 230 -16.89 6.66 7.71
CA LEU A 230 -17.27 5.30 8.07
C LEU A 230 -18.70 5.04 7.62
N SER A 231 -18.98 3.83 7.11
CA SER A 231 -20.37 3.43 6.90
C SER A 231 -21.09 3.33 8.25
N PRO A 232 -22.43 3.47 8.33
CA PRO A 232 -23.17 3.36 9.59
C PRO A 232 -22.84 2.08 10.37
N ARG A 233 -22.64 0.96 9.65
CA ARG A 233 -22.24 -0.33 10.23
C ARG A 233 -20.88 -0.29 10.93
N ASP A 234 -19.93 0.48 10.41
CA ASP A 234 -18.57 0.53 10.95
C ASP A 234 -18.48 1.48 12.17
N ALA A 235 -19.33 2.52 12.19
CA ALA A 235 -19.50 3.38 13.35
C ALA A 235 -20.05 2.59 14.56
N ASP A 236 -20.97 1.65 14.33
CA ASP A 236 -21.54 0.79 15.37
C ASP A 236 -20.52 -0.26 15.87
N MET A 237 -19.72 -0.84 14.97
CA MET A 237 -18.68 -1.82 15.34
C MET A 237 -17.56 -1.20 16.20
N ARG A 238 -17.22 0.08 15.99
CA ARG A 238 -16.25 0.80 16.85
C ARG A 238 -16.80 1.09 18.26
N GLN A 239 -18.11 1.27 18.40
CA GLN A 239 -18.74 1.55 19.71
C GLN A 239 -18.81 0.30 20.60
N GLY A 240 -18.86 -0.90 20.01
CA GLY A 240 -18.87 -2.17 20.74
C GLY A 240 -17.51 -2.71 21.18
N ALA A 241 -16.41 -2.00 20.88
CA ALA A 241 -15.04 -2.42 21.15
C ALA A 241 -14.38 -1.70 22.35
N LYS A 242 -15.16 -1.08 23.23
CA LYS A 242 -14.68 -0.52 24.51
C LYS A 242 -14.73 -1.54 25.64
#